data_AF-A0A3Q3LVC9-F1
#
_entry.id   AF-A0A3Q3LVC9-F1
#
_cell.length_a   1.000
_cell.length_b   1.000
_cell.length_c   1.000
_cell.angle_alpha   90.00
_cell.angle_beta   90.00
_cell.angle_gamma   90.00
#
_symmetry.space_group_name_H-M   'P 1'
#
loop_
_entity.id
_entity.type
_entity.pdbx_description
1 polymer ?
#
loop_
_entity_poly.entity_id
_entity_poly.type
_entity_poly.pdbx_seq_one_letter_code
_entity_poly.pdbx_strand_id
1 'polypeptide(L)'
;MAAEDLPSEFDIVILGTGLAESVVAAACSRVGQRVLHLDRRSHYAANWASFTFNGLLTWIQEHHEESQPEELQDWSSLLEEGEELIYLNPSDSASIRNLQVFCFTSEKDEEEEAQSAVPPSTTEEEKGEAADDTVDETESADPKEEESEEKPEETAAGQEGQGAQTAGEGPEVDQSHPSVAQSQSEPTRKKISYAQLVKEGRRFNIDLVSKLMYSRGSLVDLLIKSNVSRYAEFKNVTRILTYRHGNVEQVPCSRADVFASRQLSVVEKRKLMRFLTSCVEETEEQQAFTGRPYLDFLRDQQLGDNLQHFLLHSIAMVTEDTPTEVGLASTRHFLRCLGRYGNTPFLFPVYGLGEIPQCFCRMCAVFGGIYCLRHSVHCLLVDKDSNRCKAVIDSRGQRISCNHFVVEDGYVEANRKNVATPTRFISRAVLITDASVLPSGSDQHVSMVTVPPIAAGSPAVKMVELCPSSMTCMSGTYLVHLTCQSVGSSYQDLSPVVTKLFHTPESHDQGTTSRNTHTHTQDGWIQVERFITEHRPSVLWCLYFNMADGDGTQVQGHNLPSNVYLCSGPDADLGHDHAIRQAELIFQKILPEEDFCPPAPNPEDIIYDGDGTSFPEEEEKQEEELVEEQEVQTEE
;
A
#
# COMPACT_ATOMS: atom_id res chain seq x y z
N MET A 1 -5.74 11.60 26.97
CA MET A 1 -5.16 12.13 28.22
C MET A 1 -3.66 11.88 28.15
N ALA A 2 -2.84 12.92 27.98
CA ALA A 2 -1.40 12.78 28.11
C ALA A 2 -1.09 12.67 29.60
N ALA A 3 -0.50 11.57 30.06
CA ALA A 3 0.10 11.54 31.38
C ALA A 3 1.26 12.55 31.37
N GLU A 4 1.27 13.50 32.31
CA GLU A 4 2.32 14.53 32.38
C GLU A 4 3.71 13.92 32.67
N ASP A 5 3.76 12.71 33.24
CA ASP A 5 5.00 11.96 33.49
C ASP A 5 4.95 10.54 32.92
N LEU A 6 6.00 10.15 32.18
CA LEU A 6 6.18 8.78 31.69
C LEU A 6 6.57 7.86 32.85
N PRO A 7 6.05 6.61 32.94
CA PRO A 7 6.59 5.62 33.87
C PRO A 7 8.11 5.41 33.67
N SER A 8 8.83 5.16 34.75
CA SER A 8 10.29 4.94 34.70
C SER A 8 10.69 3.49 34.44
N GLU A 9 9.73 2.56 34.35
CA GLU A 9 9.99 1.12 34.19
C GLU A 9 9.03 0.47 33.20
N PHE A 10 9.59 -0.28 32.26
CA PHE A 10 8.87 -1.09 31.28
C PHE A 10 9.51 -2.46 31.15
N ASP A 11 8.80 -3.42 30.57
CA ASP A 11 9.40 -4.70 30.24
C ASP A 11 10.17 -4.58 28.91
N ILE A 12 9.63 -3.80 27.97
CA ILE A 12 10.19 -3.62 26.63
C ILE A 12 10.10 -2.15 26.20
N VAL A 13 11.21 -1.61 25.69
CA VAL A 13 11.25 -0.31 25.01
C VAL A 13 11.53 -0.53 23.52
N ILE A 14 10.74 0.10 22.67
CA ILE A 14 10.79 -0.04 21.21
C ILE A 14 11.00 1.35 20.59
N LEU A 15 12.00 1.48 19.72
CA LEU A 15 12.37 2.73 19.05
C LEU A 15 12.14 2.62 17.54
N GLY A 16 11.27 3.48 17.01
CA GLY A 16 10.83 3.49 15.63
C GLY A 16 9.51 2.73 15.46
N THR A 17 8.57 3.32 14.74
CA THR A 17 7.21 2.78 14.54
C THR A 17 7.01 2.11 13.18
N GLY A 18 8.08 1.57 12.58
CA GLY A 18 8.01 0.81 11.34
C GLY A 18 7.18 -0.46 11.47
N LEU A 19 7.05 -1.21 10.37
CA LEU A 19 6.17 -2.39 10.35
C LEU A 19 6.63 -3.48 11.32
N ALA A 20 7.92 -3.84 11.30
CA ALA A 20 8.43 -4.92 12.15
C ALA A 20 8.34 -4.55 13.63
N GLU A 21 8.73 -3.32 13.97
CA GLU A 21 8.68 -2.74 15.30
C GLU A 21 7.25 -2.72 15.86
N SER A 22 6.28 -2.27 15.04
CA SER A 22 4.87 -2.24 15.41
C SER A 22 4.29 -3.63 15.63
N VAL A 23 4.68 -4.62 14.83
CA VAL A 23 4.26 -6.00 15.01
C VAL A 23 4.87 -6.60 16.29
N VAL A 24 6.15 -6.36 16.58
CA VAL A 24 6.77 -6.79 17.85
C VAL A 24 6.07 -6.13 19.04
N ALA A 25 5.81 -4.82 18.97
CA ALA A 25 5.11 -4.08 20.01
C ALA A 25 3.72 -4.66 20.29
N ALA A 26 2.97 -4.97 19.22
CA ALA A 26 1.66 -5.59 19.31
C ALA A 26 1.73 -6.99 19.92
N ALA A 27 2.65 -7.83 19.45
CA ALA A 27 2.83 -9.20 19.93
C ALA A 27 3.17 -9.23 21.42
N CYS A 28 4.15 -8.41 21.86
CA CYS A 28 4.57 -8.36 23.25
C CYS A 28 3.49 -7.81 24.18
N SER A 29 2.83 -6.72 23.79
CA SER A 29 1.74 -6.14 24.60
C SER A 29 0.55 -7.10 24.68
N ARG A 30 0.25 -7.83 23.60
CA ARG A 30 -0.85 -8.81 23.57
C ARG A 30 -0.67 -9.94 24.59
N VAL A 31 0.56 -10.35 24.89
CA VAL A 31 0.87 -11.37 25.90
C VAL A 31 1.19 -10.75 27.29
N GLY A 32 0.81 -9.48 27.49
CA GLY A 32 0.80 -8.83 28.81
C GLY A 32 2.08 -8.09 29.18
N GLN A 33 3.04 -7.90 28.26
CA GLN A 33 4.24 -7.10 28.54
C GLN A 33 3.90 -5.61 28.59
N ARG A 34 4.55 -4.87 29.50
CA ARG A 34 4.51 -3.40 29.53
C ARG A 34 5.44 -2.86 28.45
N VAL A 35 4.86 -2.36 27.37
CA VAL A 35 5.58 -1.84 26.21
C VAL A 35 5.59 -0.32 26.21
N LEU A 36 6.77 0.27 26.03
CA LEU A 36 6.93 1.66 25.64
C LEU A 36 7.39 1.72 24.18
N HIS A 37 6.63 2.40 23.34
CA HIS A 37 6.92 2.51 21.91
C HIS A 37 7.10 3.98 21.52
N LEU A 38 8.33 4.34 21.17
CA LEU A 38 8.77 5.70 20.90
C LEU A 38 9.12 5.90 19.43
N ASP A 39 8.85 7.09 18.91
CA ASP A 39 9.40 7.53 17.63
C ASP A 39 9.88 8.99 17.73
N ARG A 40 11.06 9.27 17.19
CA ARG A 40 11.58 10.63 17.04
C ARG A 40 10.73 11.46 16.08
N ARG A 41 10.06 10.81 15.13
CA ARG A 41 9.26 11.47 14.09
C ARG A 41 7.92 11.95 14.64
N SER A 42 7.31 12.88 13.93
CA SER A 42 5.99 13.45 14.24
C SER A 42 4.81 12.60 13.79
N HIS A 43 5.08 11.48 13.11
CA HIS A 43 4.15 10.56 12.48
C HIS A 43 4.56 9.11 12.74
N TYR A 44 3.62 8.18 12.58
CA TYR A 44 3.85 6.74 12.68
C TYR A 44 4.55 6.17 11.43
N ALA A 45 4.89 4.88 11.48
CA ALA A 45 5.31 4.04 10.36
C ALA A 45 6.75 4.23 9.87
N ALA A 46 7.52 5.20 10.41
CA ALA A 46 8.90 5.44 9.97
C ALA A 46 9.02 5.43 8.42
N ASN A 47 9.96 4.68 7.84
CA ASN A 47 10.11 4.60 6.38
C ASN A 47 8.98 3.85 5.65
N TRP A 48 8.01 3.29 6.38
CA TRP A 48 6.77 2.72 5.84
C TRP A 48 5.62 3.74 5.77
N ALA A 49 5.84 5.00 6.16
CA ALA A 49 4.81 6.01 6.24
C ALA A 49 4.19 6.38 4.89
N SER A 50 2.95 6.84 4.98
CA SER A 50 2.19 7.49 3.92
C SER A 50 1.97 8.95 4.28
N PHE A 51 2.02 9.84 3.29
CA PHE A 51 1.85 11.28 3.53
C PHE A 51 0.74 11.87 2.68
N THR A 52 0.03 12.85 3.24
CA THR A 52 -0.71 13.81 2.41
C THR A 52 0.26 14.54 1.47
N PHE A 53 -0.22 15.13 0.37
CA PHE A 53 0.67 15.84 -0.55
C PHE A 53 1.47 16.94 0.15
N ASN A 54 0.81 17.74 0.98
CA ASN A 54 1.46 18.80 1.75
C ASN A 54 2.43 18.24 2.80
N GLY A 55 2.06 17.14 3.46
CA GLY A 55 2.96 16.45 4.40
C GLY A 55 4.20 15.88 3.71
N LEU A 56 4.08 15.39 2.48
CA LEU A 56 5.21 14.90 1.69
C LEU A 56 6.13 16.05 1.29
N LEU A 57 5.60 17.22 0.95
CA LEU A 57 6.41 18.41 0.68
C LEU A 57 7.21 18.84 1.92
N THR A 58 6.61 18.81 3.11
CA THR A 58 7.32 19.04 4.37
C THR A 58 8.42 18.00 4.59
N TRP A 59 8.11 16.71 4.41
CA TRP A 59 9.10 15.64 4.51
C TRP A 59 10.26 15.82 3.52
N ILE A 60 9.99 16.22 2.28
CA ILE A 60 11.02 16.54 1.28
C ILE A 60 11.91 17.70 1.76
N GLN A 61 11.30 18.77 2.27
CA GLN A 61 12.03 19.94 2.76
C GLN A 61 12.95 19.59 3.93
N GLU A 62 12.47 18.81 4.90
CA GLU A 62 13.25 18.33 6.04
C GLU A 62 14.49 17.50 5.62
N HIS A 63 14.44 16.82 4.47
CA HIS A 63 15.59 16.06 3.94
C HIS A 63 16.56 16.90 3.11
N HIS A 64 16.15 18.08 2.64
CA HIS A 64 17.02 19.06 1.97
C HIS A 64 17.73 19.99 2.97
N GLU A 65 17.09 20.27 4.10
CA GLU A 65 17.67 21.04 5.19
C GLU A 65 18.67 20.15 5.94
N GLU A 66 19.98 20.39 5.77
CA GLU A 66 21.01 19.72 6.58
C GLU A 66 20.70 19.97 8.05
N SER A 67 20.39 18.90 8.80
CA SER A 67 20.19 18.99 10.24
C SER A 67 21.47 19.59 10.84
N GLN A 68 21.35 20.73 11.52
CA GLN A 68 22.48 21.25 12.28
C GLN A 68 22.94 20.16 13.25
N PRO A 69 24.26 19.95 13.42
CA PRO A 69 24.74 19.00 14.41
C PRO A 69 24.21 19.45 15.77
N GLU A 70 23.25 18.70 16.33
CA GLU A 70 22.83 18.89 17.72
C GLU A 70 24.09 18.79 18.59
N GLU A 71 24.31 19.78 19.46
CA GLU A 71 25.35 19.67 20.47
C GLU A 71 25.03 18.43 21.31
N LEU A 72 25.90 17.40 21.22
CA LEU A 72 25.76 16.19 22.03
C LEU A 72 25.80 16.59 23.50
N GLN A 73 24.62 16.61 24.12
CA GLN A 73 24.49 16.85 25.55
C GLN A 73 25.14 15.69 26.30
N ASP A 74 26.03 16.01 27.24
CA ASP A 74 26.74 15.00 28.01
C ASP A 74 25.82 14.38 29.07
N TRP A 75 25.42 13.14 28.84
CA TRP A 75 24.59 12.36 29.76
C TRP A 75 25.40 11.56 30.77
N SER A 76 26.74 11.70 30.79
CA SER A 76 27.63 10.93 31.68
C SER A 76 27.33 11.13 33.17
N SER A 77 26.67 12.23 33.55
CA SER A 77 26.24 12.49 34.92
C SER A 77 25.14 11.55 35.44
N LEU A 78 24.44 10.84 34.54
CA LEU A 78 23.37 9.88 34.86
C LEU A 78 23.86 8.43 34.93
N LEU A 79 25.17 8.20 34.78
CA LEU A 79 25.78 6.88 34.90
C LEU A 79 25.88 6.43 36.37
N GLU A 80 25.50 5.19 36.62
CA GLU A 80 25.78 4.51 37.88
C GLU A 80 27.11 3.72 37.81
N GLU A 81 27.63 3.29 38.97
CA GLU A 81 28.87 2.51 39.03
C GLU A 81 28.72 1.19 38.26
N GLY A 82 29.67 0.90 37.36
CA GLY A 82 29.63 -0.28 36.50
C GLY A 82 28.90 -0.10 35.17
N GLU A 83 28.36 1.09 34.88
CA GLU A 83 27.65 1.36 33.63
C GLU A 83 28.54 2.04 32.56
N GLU A 84 28.13 1.92 31.30
CA GLU A 84 28.61 2.70 30.16
C GLU A 84 27.45 3.19 29.28
N LEU A 85 27.72 4.24 28.49
CA LEU A 85 26.77 4.81 27.54
C LEU A 85 27.04 4.33 26.13
N ILE A 86 25.95 3.97 25.45
CA ILE A 86 25.91 3.77 24.01
C ILE A 86 25.02 4.86 23.41
N TYR A 87 25.63 5.82 22.73
CA TYR A 87 24.88 6.85 22.00
C TYR A 87 24.17 6.26 20.79
N LEU A 88 22.93 6.69 20.60
CA LEU A 88 22.11 6.42 19.44
C LEU A 88 22.25 7.55 18.43
N ASN A 89 22.03 7.23 17.16
CA ASN A 89 22.05 8.19 16.08
C ASN A 89 20.83 9.13 16.17
N PRO A 90 21.03 10.45 16.34
CA PRO A 90 19.91 11.39 16.47
C PRO A 90 19.20 11.61 15.12
N SER A 91 19.89 11.48 13.98
CA SER A 91 19.37 11.83 12.66
C SER A 91 18.93 10.61 11.83
N ASP A 92 17.90 10.80 11.00
CA ASP A 92 17.40 9.78 10.06
C ASP A 92 18.02 9.88 8.65
N SER A 93 18.86 10.88 8.42
CA SER A 93 19.31 11.29 7.08
C SER A 93 20.06 10.21 6.29
N ALA A 94 20.56 9.16 6.93
CA ALA A 94 21.28 8.09 6.26
C ALA A 94 20.37 7.18 5.40
N SER A 95 19.07 7.10 5.73
CA SER A 95 18.14 6.12 5.14
C SER A 95 17.55 6.55 3.79
N ILE A 96 17.61 7.85 3.45
CA ILE A 96 17.04 8.43 2.21
C ILE A 96 18.11 9.25 1.50
N ARG A 97 18.26 9.08 0.18
CA ARG A 97 19.28 9.79 -0.63
C ARG A 97 18.78 10.12 -2.03
N ASN A 98 19.51 10.99 -2.73
CA ASN A 98 19.29 11.33 -4.14
C ASN A 98 17.86 11.82 -4.43
N LEU A 99 17.29 12.59 -3.51
CA LEU A 99 15.94 13.13 -3.62
C LEU A 99 15.88 14.16 -4.76
N GLN A 100 14.97 13.96 -5.72
CA GLN A 100 14.73 14.87 -6.83
C GLN A 100 13.22 15.00 -7.10
N VAL A 101 12.74 16.24 -7.23
CA VAL A 101 11.33 16.56 -7.47
C VAL A 101 11.18 17.30 -8.80
N PHE A 102 10.18 16.90 -9.58
CA PHE A 102 9.82 17.53 -10.84
C PHE A 102 8.33 17.86 -10.84
N CYS A 103 7.98 19.12 -11.14
CA CYS A 103 6.61 19.56 -11.32
C CYS A 103 6.40 19.94 -12.79
N PHE A 104 5.37 19.37 -13.43
CA PHE A 104 5.11 19.53 -14.86
C PHE A 104 3.77 20.22 -15.15
N THR A 105 2.99 20.56 -14.12
CA THR A 105 1.78 21.37 -14.23
C THR A 105 2.10 22.83 -14.51
N SER A 106 1.26 23.55 -15.26
CA SER A 106 1.48 24.97 -15.56
C SER A 106 1.27 25.83 -14.31
N GLU A 107 2.30 26.58 -13.90
CA GLU A 107 2.22 27.63 -12.86
C GLU A 107 1.41 28.87 -13.32
N LYS A 108 1.05 28.94 -14.61
CA LYS A 108 0.46 30.13 -15.25
C LYS A 108 -1.01 30.43 -14.89
N ASP A 109 -1.68 29.55 -14.14
CA ASP A 109 -3.10 29.73 -13.81
C ASP A 109 -3.31 30.61 -12.55
N GLU A 110 -2.23 31.00 -11.86
CA GLU A 110 -2.30 31.84 -10.65
C GLU A 110 -2.76 33.29 -10.94
N GLU A 111 -2.52 33.82 -12.13
CA GLU A 111 -2.92 35.19 -12.50
C GLU A 111 -4.38 35.28 -13.01
N GLU A 112 -4.95 34.19 -13.54
CA GLU A 112 -6.32 34.19 -14.09
C GLU A 112 -7.40 33.90 -13.03
N GLU A 113 -7.14 33.03 -12.04
CA GLU A 113 -8.10 32.81 -10.94
C GLU A 113 -8.26 34.06 -10.06
N ALA A 114 -7.18 34.83 -9.84
CA ALA A 114 -7.22 36.09 -9.10
C ALA A 114 -8.02 37.20 -9.81
N GLN A 115 -8.14 37.14 -11.14
CA GLN A 115 -8.90 38.12 -11.94
C GLN A 115 -10.39 37.77 -12.10
N SER A 116 -10.78 36.52 -11.81
CA SER A 116 -12.17 36.06 -11.87
C SER A 116 -12.99 36.37 -10.60
N ALA A 117 -12.32 36.73 -9.51
CA ALA A 117 -12.94 37.09 -8.23
C ALA A 117 -13.24 38.59 -8.15
N VAL A 118 -14.14 39.10 -9.00
CA VAL A 118 -14.74 40.43 -8.82
C VAL A 118 -16.19 40.24 -8.32
N PRO A 119 -16.56 40.73 -7.12
CA PRO A 119 -17.94 40.66 -6.65
C PRO A 119 -18.80 41.68 -7.40
N PRO A 120 -20.10 41.40 -7.64
CA PRO A 120 -20.98 42.38 -8.28
C PRO A 120 -21.22 43.55 -7.33
N SER A 121 -21.06 44.76 -7.87
CA SER A 121 -21.31 46.02 -7.18
C SER A 121 -22.77 46.18 -6.78
N THR A 122 -23.02 46.50 -5.51
CA THR A 122 -24.23 47.25 -5.11
C THR A 122 -23.85 48.37 -4.16
N THR A 123 -24.51 49.49 -4.41
CA THR A 123 -24.37 50.85 -3.90
C THR A 123 -24.54 51.02 -2.39
N GLU A 124 -23.89 52.08 -1.91
CA GLU A 124 -23.83 52.65 -0.57
C GLU A 124 -25.19 52.88 0.12
N GLU A 125 -25.24 52.71 1.44
CA GLU A 125 -25.83 53.69 2.37
C GLU A 125 -25.23 53.51 3.79
N GLU A 126 -24.77 54.62 4.37
CA GLU A 126 -24.18 54.76 5.70
C GLU A 126 -25.22 54.70 6.84
N LYS A 127 -24.84 54.10 7.99
CA LYS A 127 -24.80 54.74 9.34
C LYS A 127 -24.72 53.72 10.50
N GLY A 128 -23.86 54.04 11.47
CA GLY A 128 -24.24 54.02 12.89
C GLY A 128 -23.69 52.91 13.82
N GLU A 129 -22.64 53.24 14.56
CA GLU A 129 -22.40 52.99 16.00
C GLU A 129 -22.59 51.59 16.66
N ALA A 130 -21.45 51.05 17.11
CA ALA A 130 -21.06 50.61 18.47
C ALA A 130 -21.90 49.63 19.33
N ALA A 131 -21.13 48.88 20.17
CA ALA A 131 -21.50 48.04 21.34
C ALA A 131 -22.03 46.64 21.01
N ASP A 132 -21.79 45.56 21.74
CA ASP A 132 -20.91 45.15 22.85
C ASP A 132 -21.08 43.61 22.95
N ASP A 133 -20.20 42.96 23.70
CA ASP A 133 -20.18 41.56 24.10
C ASP A 133 -21.54 40.85 24.27
N THR A 134 -21.60 39.55 23.94
CA THR A 134 -21.62 38.46 24.95
C THR A 134 -21.90 37.09 24.33
N VAL A 135 -21.19 36.12 24.89
CA VAL A 135 -21.37 34.67 24.79
C VAL A 135 -22.64 34.29 25.57
N ASP A 136 -23.46 33.40 25.03
CA ASP A 136 -24.17 32.46 25.92
C ASP A 136 -24.40 31.11 25.23
N GLU A 137 -24.10 30.07 26.01
CA GLU A 137 -24.40 28.67 25.73
C GLU A 137 -25.90 28.44 25.93
N THR A 138 -26.49 27.49 25.21
CA THR A 138 -27.54 26.65 25.79
C THR A 138 -27.75 25.40 24.94
N GLU A 139 -27.66 24.25 25.61
CA GLU A 139 -28.13 22.95 25.18
C GLU A 139 -29.64 22.99 24.84
N SER A 140 -30.08 22.20 23.86
CA SER A 140 -30.96 21.04 24.07
C SER A 140 -31.70 20.58 22.81
N ALA A 141 -31.84 19.24 22.76
CA ALA A 141 -32.94 18.45 22.22
C ALA A 141 -33.02 18.14 20.70
N ASP A 142 -32.85 16.84 20.44
CA ASP A 142 -33.42 16.02 19.36
C ASP A 142 -34.85 16.41 18.95
N PRO A 143 -35.24 16.12 17.70
CA PRO A 143 -36.06 14.91 17.50
C PRO A 143 -35.78 14.11 16.21
N LYS A 144 -35.76 12.78 16.39
CA LYS A 144 -36.46 11.72 15.64
C LYS A 144 -36.37 11.65 14.10
N GLU A 145 -35.70 10.57 13.68
CA GLU A 145 -36.18 9.48 12.81
C GLU A 145 -37.45 9.70 11.97
N GLU A 146 -37.28 9.59 10.64
CA GLU A 146 -38.31 9.03 9.75
C GLU A 146 -37.66 7.94 8.87
N GLU A 147 -38.14 6.72 9.08
CA GLU A 147 -37.99 5.56 8.20
C GLU A 147 -38.87 5.74 6.95
N SER A 148 -38.40 5.25 5.80
CA SER A 148 -39.27 4.98 4.65
C SER A 148 -39.07 3.54 4.20
N GLU A 149 -40.11 2.73 4.47
CA GLU A 149 -40.26 1.32 4.15
C GLU A 149 -40.18 1.03 2.64
N GLU A 150 -39.42 0.00 2.29
CA GLU A 150 -39.54 -0.75 1.04
C GLU A 150 -40.73 -1.72 1.11
N LYS A 151 -41.46 -1.90 0.00
CA LYS A 151 -42.38 -3.02 -0.20
C LYS A 151 -41.93 -3.92 -1.36
N PRO A 152 -42.10 -5.25 -1.22
CA PRO A 152 -41.64 -6.25 -2.18
C PRO A 152 -42.73 -6.65 -3.18
N GLU A 153 -42.36 -7.15 -4.35
CA GLU A 153 -43.22 -8.04 -5.14
C GLU A 153 -42.42 -9.21 -5.73
N GLU A 154 -42.98 -10.40 -5.51
CA GLU A 154 -42.51 -11.72 -5.93
C GLU A 154 -42.99 -12.12 -7.34
N THR A 155 -42.14 -12.91 -8.01
CA THR A 155 -42.41 -14.07 -8.87
C THR A 155 -43.50 -14.06 -9.97
N ALA A 156 -43.10 -14.43 -11.19
CA ALA A 156 -43.76 -15.51 -11.95
C ALA A 156 -42.81 -16.10 -13.01
N ALA A 157 -42.72 -17.43 -13.02
CA ALA A 157 -42.01 -18.23 -14.02
C ALA A 157 -42.98 -18.88 -15.02
N GLY A 158 -42.51 -19.08 -16.25
CA GLY A 158 -42.93 -20.18 -17.14
C GLY A 158 -43.86 -19.83 -18.30
N GLN A 159 -43.39 -19.93 -19.55
CA GLN A 159 -43.48 -21.16 -20.37
C GLN A 159 -43.06 -20.92 -21.84
N GLU A 160 -42.41 -21.93 -22.41
CA GLU A 160 -42.03 -22.07 -23.81
C GLU A 160 -43.24 -22.28 -24.75
N GLY A 161 -43.09 -21.87 -26.02
CA GLY A 161 -44.01 -22.22 -27.10
C GLY A 161 -43.42 -21.93 -28.47
N GLN A 162 -43.21 -22.98 -29.26
CA GLN A 162 -42.55 -23.01 -30.56
C GLN A 162 -43.39 -22.39 -31.70
N GLY A 163 -42.69 -21.89 -32.74
CA GLY A 163 -42.97 -22.33 -34.11
C GLY A 163 -43.55 -21.32 -35.12
N ALA A 164 -42.82 -21.20 -36.23
CA ALA A 164 -43.27 -21.10 -37.63
C ALA A 164 -42.96 -19.80 -38.41
N GLN A 165 -42.27 -20.06 -39.52
CA GLN A 165 -41.86 -19.20 -40.61
C GLN A 165 -43.04 -18.56 -41.34
N THR A 166 -42.87 -17.36 -41.87
CA THR A 166 -43.32 -17.00 -43.24
C THR A 166 -42.45 -15.88 -43.79
N ALA A 167 -42.15 -16.01 -45.08
CA ALA A 167 -41.33 -15.11 -45.87
C ALA A 167 -42.21 -14.08 -46.61
N GLY A 168 -41.65 -12.91 -46.92
CA GLY A 168 -41.93 -12.24 -48.18
C GLY A 168 -42.31 -10.76 -48.10
N GLU A 169 -41.60 -9.99 -48.93
CA GLU A 169 -41.97 -8.73 -49.61
C GLU A 169 -41.66 -7.39 -48.91
N GLY A 170 -40.75 -6.64 -49.55
CA GLY A 170 -40.51 -5.21 -49.30
C GLY A 170 -41.63 -4.34 -49.89
N PRO A 171 -41.61 -3.01 -49.65
CA PRO A 171 -40.99 -2.16 -50.66
C PRO A 171 -40.27 -0.88 -50.14
N GLU A 172 -39.48 -0.35 -51.07
CA GLU A 172 -38.97 1.01 -51.31
C GLU A 172 -39.27 2.17 -50.33
N VAL A 173 -38.16 2.73 -49.83
CA VAL A 173 -37.76 4.16 -49.79
C VAL A 173 -38.82 5.21 -50.08
N ASP A 174 -39.15 6.03 -49.06
CA ASP A 174 -39.52 7.43 -49.26
C ASP A 174 -38.77 8.34 -48.27
N GLN A 175 -38.45 9.52 -48.75
CA GLN A 175 -37.50 10.49 -48.22
C GLN A 175 -38.11 11.40 -47.14
N SER A 176 -37.20 12.09 -46.45
CA SER A 176 -37.34 13.36 -45.72
C SER A 176 -37.63 13.28 -44.21
N HIS A 177 -36.60 13.60 -43.41
CA HIS A 177 -36.62 14.66 -42.38
C HIS A 177 -35.20 14.85 -41.78
N PRO A 178 -34.89 16.03 -41.20
CA PRO A 178 -33.59 16.69 -41.37
C PRO A 178 -32.57 16.33 -40.28
N SER A 179 -31.30 16.41 -40.67
CA SER A 179 -30.13 16.26 -39.81
C SER A 179 -30.07 17.36 -38.75
N VAL A 180 -30.31 17.01 -37.50
CA VAL A 180 -29.74 17.73 -36.36
C VAL A 180 -28.58 16.88 -35.86
N ALA A 181 -27.40 17.15 -36.42
CA ALA A 181 -26.16 16.66 -35.86
C ALA A 181 -25.95 17.37 -34.51
N GLN A 182 -26.35 16.71 -33.42
CA GLN A 182 -25.84 17.06 -32.10
C GLN A 182 -24.37 16.63 -32.07
N SER A 183 -23.49 17.59 -32.31
CA SER A 183 -22.08 17.49 -31.93
C SER A 183 -22.04 17.35 -30.41
N GLN A 184 -22.00 16.10 -29.92
CA GLN A 184 -21.53 15.85 -28.57
C GLN A 184 -20.05 16.23 -28.57
N SER A 185 -19.77 17.45 -28.11
CA SER A 185 -18.42 17.85 -27.72
C SER A 185 -17.95 16.87 -26.64
N GLU A 186 -16.87 16.13 -26.91
CA GLU A 186 -16.16 15.41 -25.86
C GLU A 186 -15.91 16.36 -24.69
N PRO A 187 -16.13 15.94 -23.42
CA PRO A 187 -15.84 16.78 -22.29
C PRO A 187 -14.33 17.06 -22.30
N THR A 188 -13.94 18.29 -22.62
CA THR A 188 -12.55 18.74 -22.50
C THR A 188 -12.13 18.52 -21.06
N ARG A 189 -11.27 17.51 -20.85
CA ARG A 189 -10.76 17.14 -19.53
C ARG A 189 -10.10 18.37 -18.92
N LYS A 190 -10.62 18.85 -17.79
CA LYS A 190 -10.04 20.01 -17.10
C LYS A 190 -8.58 19.70 -16.81
N LYS A 191 -7.68 20.57 -17.25
CA LYS A 191 -6.25 20.46 -16.98
C LYS A 191 -6.02 20.66 -15.48
N ILE A 192 -5.30 19.74 -14.86
CA ILE A 192 -5.02 19.77 -13.42
C ILE A 192 -3.79 20.67 -13.18
N SER A 193 -3.92 21.68 -12.32
CA SER A 193 -2.83 22.62 -11.97
C SER A 193 -2.12 22.23 -10.67
N TYR A 194 -0.93 22.77 -10.41
CA TYR A 194 -0.22 22.55 -9.15
C TYR A 194 -1.01 23.03 -7.94
N ALA A 195 -1.63 24.21 -8.05
CA ALA A 195 -2.46 24.79 -7.01
C ALA A 195 -3.63 23.86 -6.62
N GLN A 196 -4.21 23.15 -7.60
CA GLN A 196 -5.23 22.13 -7.33
C GLN A 196 -4.66 20.93 -6.57
N LEU A 197 -3.46 20.44 -6.90
CA LEU A 197 -2.80 19.36 -6.15
C LEU A 197 -2.55 19.74 -4.70
N VAL A 198 -2.10 20.98 -4.44
CA VAL A 198 -1.87 21.51 -3.09
C VAL A 198 -3.19 21.67 -2.32
N LYS A 199 -4.22 22.23 -2.98
CA LYS A 199 -5.56 22.43 -2.39
C LYS A 199 -6.22 21.10 -2.00
N GLU A 200 -6.16 20.11 -2.88
CA GLU A 200 -6.70 18.76 -2.65
C GLU A 200 -5.70 17.84 -1.93
N GLY A 201 -4.61 18.38 -1.37
CA GLY A 201 -3.49 17.60 -0.85
C GLY A 201 -3.85 16.56 0.22
N ARG A 202 -4.95 16.77 0.97
CA ARG A 202 -5.49 15.82 1.96
C ARG A 202 -6.17 14.59 1.36
N ARG A 203 -6.44 14.58 0.04
CA ARG A 203 -6.96 13.41 -0.69
C ARG A 203 -5.86 12.45 -1.11
N PHE A 204 -4.61 12.86 -0.95
CA PHE A 204 -3.46 12.01 -1.20
C PHE A 204 -3.04 11.28 0.07
N ASN A 205 -2.63 10.02 -0.10
CA ASN A 205 -1.90 9.25 0.89
C ASN A 205 -0.78 8.53 0.14
N ILE A 206 0.40 9.14 0.15
CA ILE A 206 1.52 8.81 -0.72
C ILE A 206 2.51 7.97 0.06
N ASP A 207 2.57 6.68 -0.26
CA ASP A 207 3.47 5.73 0.38
C ASP A 207 4.93 5.96 -0.02
N LEU A 208 5.84 6.01 0.97
CA LEU A 208 7.28 5.93 0.70
C LEU A 208 7.66 4.56 0.11
N VAL A 209 7.03 3.50 0.61
CA VAL A 209 7.20 2.12 0.13
C VAL A 209 6.21 1.82 -0.99
N SER A 210 6.53 0.87 -1.86
CA SER A 210 5.55 0.33 -2.82
C SER A 210 5.61 -1.18 -2.80
N LYS A 211 4.59 -1.76 -2.17
CA LYS A 211 4.40 -3.18 -1.93
C LYS A 211 2.94 -3.53 -2.15
N LEU A 212 2.67 -4.82 -2.32
CA LEU A 212 1.32 -5.39 -2.40
C LEU A 212 1.19 -6.50 -1.38
N MET A 213 -0.04 -6.76 -0.95
CA MET A 213 -0.32 -7.85 -0.03
C MET A 213 -0.76 -9.07 -0.83
N TYR A 214 0.04 -10.15 -0.82
CA TYR A 214 -0.44 -11.44 -1.32
C TYR A 214 -1.66 -11.87 -0.52
N SER A 215 -2.69 -12.34 -1.21
CA SER A 215 -3.93 -12.79 -0.57
C SER A 215 -3.67 -13.94 0.40
N ARG A 216 -2.62 -14.75 0.18
CA ARG A 216 -2.09 -15.73 1.13
C ARG A 216 -0.63 -15.39 1.40
N GLY A 217 -0.32 -14.90 2.58
CA GLY A 217 1.02 -14.51 2.97
C GLY A 217 1.07 -14.19 4.46
N SER A 218 2.28 -14.12 5.00
CA SER A 218 2.50 -13.97 6.45
C SER A 218 1.75 -12.78 7.05
N LEU A 219 1.75 -11.62 6.39
CA LEU A 219 1.03 -10.43 6.86
C LEU A 219 -0.49 -10.62 6.85
N VAL A 220 -1.08 -11.14 5.77
CA VAL A 220 -2.55 -11.34 5.72
C VAL A 220 -2.99 -12.37 6.75
N ASP A 221 -2.24 -13.46 6.88
CA ASP A 221 -2.56 -14.48 7.87
C ASP A 221 -2.40 -13.95 9.31
N LEU A 222 -1.40 -13.10 9.57
CA LEU A 222 -1.22 -12.42 10.86
C LEU A 222 -2.34 -11.41 11.14
N LEU A 223 -2.73 -10.58 10.18
CA LEU A 223 -3.84 -9.62 10.33
C LEU A 223 -5.15 -10.31 10.71
N ILE A 224 -5.41 -11.47 10.11
CA ILE A 224 -6.59 -12.30 10.42
C ILE A 224 -6.43 -12.94 11.80
N LYS A 225 -5.30 -13.62 12.07
CA LYS A 225 -5.05 -14.32 13.37
C LYS A 225 -5.19 -13.36 14.55
N SER A 226 -4.65 -12.15 14.42
CA SER A 226 -4.61 -11.14 15.49
C SER A 226 -5.87 -10.27 15.59
N ASN A 227 -6.84 -10.43 14.68
CA ASN A 227 -7.99 -9.52 14.49
C ASN A 227 -7.61 -8.05 14.21
N VAL A 228 -6.36 -7.78 13.80
CA VAL A 228 -5.90 -6.45 13.39
C VAL A 228 -6.53 -6.03 12.05
N SER A 229 -6.97 -7.00 11.25
CA SER A 229 -7.70 -6.75 9.99
C SER A 229 -8.92 -5.84 10.15
N ARG A 230 -9.53 -5.74 11.33
CA ARG A 230 -10.69 -4.87 11.60
C ARG A 230 -10.37 -3.37 11.57
N TYR A 231 -9.09 -3.00 11.57
CA TYR A 231 -8.64 -1.60 11.57
C TYR A 231 -8.39 -1.05 10.16
N ALA A 232 -8.43 -1.89 9.13
CA ALA A 232 -8.18 -1.49 7.75
C ALA A 232 -9.15 -2.15 6.78
N GLU A 233 -9.40 -1.46 5.68
CA GLU A 233 -10.10 -2.01 4.52
C GLU A 233 -9.12 -2.28 3.39
N PHE A 234 -9.48 -3.19 2.48
CA PHE A 234 -8.60 -3.61 1.40
C PHE A 234 -9.33 -3.54 0.07
N LYS A 235 -8.62 -3.04 -0.95
CA LYS A 235 -9.04 -3.09 -2.34
C LYS A 235 -8.30 -4.20 -3.08
N ASN A 236 -9.02 -4.91 -3.94
CA ASN A 236 -8.40 -5.87 -4.84
C ASN A 236 -7.51 -5.15 -5.86
N VAL A 237 -6.32 -5.68 -6.11
CA VAL A 237 -5.60 -5.39 -7.35
C VAL A 237 -6.34 -6.12 -8.46
N THR A 238 -6.73 -5.40 -9.50
CA THR A 238 -7.67 -5.92 -10.51
C THR A 238 -6.98 -6.32 -11.81
N ARG A 239 -5.78 -5.79 -12.06
CA ARG A 239 -5.03 -6.01 -13.30
C ARG A 239 -3.57 -6.34 -13.01
N ILE A 240 -3.07 -7.39 -13.64
CA ILE A 240 -1.64 -7.64 -13.78
C ILE A 240 -1.27 -7.27 -15.22
N LEU A 241 -0.31 -6.38 -15.37
CA LEU A 241 0.13 -5.85 -16.65
C LEU A 241 1.62 -6.13 -16.82
N THR A 242 2.07 -6.18 -18.06
CA THR A 242 3.49 -6.28 -18.38
C THR A 242 3.84 -5.35 -19.52
N TYR A 243 5.02 -4.74 -19.47
CA TYR A 243 5.54 -3.94 -20.56
C TYR A 243 6.35 -4.82 -21.52
N ARG A 244 5.96 -4.86 -22.79
CA ARG A 244 6.62 -5.66 -23.81
C ARG A 244 6.50 -4.99 -25.17
N HIS A 245 7.60 -4.96 -25.93
CA HIS A 245 7.66 -4.41 -27.30
C HIS A 245 7.05 -3.01 -27.46
N GLY A 246 7.19 -2.14 -26.46
CA GLY A 246 6.66 -0.77 -26.52
C GLY A 246 5.23 -0.60 -26.00
N ASN A 247 4.55 -1.69 -25.62
CA ASN A 247 3.16 -1.67 -25.18
C ASN A 247 3.00 -2.22 -23.77
N VAL A 248 1.99 -1.71 -23.06
CA VAL A 248 1.50 -2.29 -21.81
C VAL A 248 0.39 -3.27 -22.15
N GLU A 249 0.53 -4.51 -21.74
CA GLU A 249 -0.40 -5.60 -22.05
C GLU A 249 -0.93 -6.24 -20.77
N GLN A 250 -2.21 -6.62 -20.77
CA GLN A 250 -2.82 -7.31 -19.64
C GLN A 250 -2.48 -8.81 -19.66
N VAL A 251 -1.96 -9.29 -18.53
CA VAL A 251 -1.60 -10.69 -18.32
C VAL A 251 -2.84 -11.45 -17.85
N PRO A 252 -3.23 -12.55 -18.51
CA PRO A 252 -4.34 -13.39 -18.05
C PRO A 252 -4.03 -14.04 -16.70
N CYS A 253 -4.86 -13.80 -15.68
CA CYS A 253 -4.66 -14.33 -14.33
C CYS A 253 -5.67 -15.40 -13.93
N SER A 254 -6.76 -15.56 -14.68
CA SER A 254 -7.77 -16.58 -14.44
C SER A 254 -7.98 -17.49 -15.66
N ARG A 255 -8.62 -18.66 -15.46
CA ARG A 255 -9.09 -19.49 -16.57
C ARG A 255 -9.96 -18.68 -17.52
N ALA A 256 -10.88 -17.86 -16.98
CA ALA A 256 -11.75 -17.01 -17.78
C ALA A 256 -10.93 -15.98 -18.59
N ASP A 257 -9.91 -15.37 -18.01
CA ASP A 257 -9.04 -14.41 -18.70
C ASP A 257 -8.26 -15.09 -19.83
N VAL A 258 -7.73 -16.30 -19.59
CA VAL A 258 -7.04 -17.09 -20.62
C VAL A 258 -7.99 -17.40 -21.77
N PHE A 259 -9.24 -17.79 -21.48
CA PHE A 259 -10.24 -18.02 -22.53
C PHE A 259 -10.62 -16.74 -23.29
N ALA A 260 -10.81 -15.61 -22.60
CA ALA A 260 -11.18 -14.34 -23.18
C ALA A 260 -10.04 -13.63 -23.94
N SER A 261 -8.78 -13.96 -23.62
CA SER A 261 -7.60 -13.30 -24.20
C SER A 261 -7.57 -13.42 -25.73
N ARG A 262 -7.44 -12.28 -26.39
CA ARG A 262 -7.22 -12.19 -27.85
C ARG A 262 -5.74 -12.21 -28.23
N GLN A 263 -4.85 -12.03 -27.25
CA GLN A 263 -3.39 -12.01 -27.43
C GLN A 263 -2.79 -13.43 -27.47
N LEU A 264 -3.53 -14.44 -27.01
CA LEU A 264 -3.11 -15.83 -26.99
C LEU A 264 -3.82 -16.64 -28.06
N SER A 265 -3.05 -17.39 -28.86
CA SER A 265 -3.61 -18.42 -29.75
C SER A 265 -4.22 -19.57 -28.95
N VAL A 266 -5.10 -20.35 -29.59
CA VAL A 266 -5.72 -21.54 -28.96
C VAL A 266 -4.66 -22.55 -28.48
N VAL A 267 -3.55 -22.66 -29.20
CA VAL A 267 -2.43 -23.55 -28.82
C VAL A 267 -1.71 -23.01 -27.58
N GLU A 268 -1.42 -21.72 -27.52
CA GLU A 268 -0.79 -21.10 -26.36
C GLU A 268 -1.68 -21.19 -25.12
N LYS A 269 -2.99 -20.95 -25.23
CA LYS A 269 -3.94 -21.13 -24.13
C LYS A 269 -3.87 -22.54 -23.54
N ARG A 270 -3.86 -23.57 -24.40
CA ARG A 270 -3.77 -24.97 -23.96
C ARG A 270 -2.43 -25.28 -23.29
N LYS A 271 -1.32 -24.78 -23.85
CA LYS A 271 0.02 -24.97 -23.28
C LYS A 271 0.16 -24.28 -21.92
N LEU A 272 -0.30 -23.04 -21.79
CA LEU A 272 -0.31 -22.29 -20.53
C LEU A 272 -1.11 -23.03 -19.46
N MET A 273 -2.36 -23.41 -19.77
CA MET A 273 -3.19 -24.13 -18.80
C MET A 273 -2.59 -25.47 -18.36
N ARG A 274 -1.97 -26.21 -19.27
CA ARG A 274 -1.26 -27.45 -18.95
C ARG A 274 -0.08 -27.19 -18.02
N PHE A 275 0.73 -26.18 -18.31
CA PHE A 275 1.89 -25.80 -17.51
C PHE A 275 1.49 -25.32 -16.11
N LEU A 276 0.49 -24.44 -16.00
CA LEU A 276 0.01 -23.97 -14.69
C LEU A 276 -0.55 -25.11 -13.83
N THR A 277 -1.21 -26.09 -14.46
CA THR A 277 -1.70 -27.29 -13.77
C THR A 277 -0.54 -28.17 -13.28
N SER A 278 0.50 -28.38 -14.11
CA SER A 278 1.66 -29.19 -13.71
C SER A 278 2.52 -28.52 -12.64
N CYS A 279 2.48 -27.19 -12.51
CA CYS A 279 3.21 -26.47 -11.48
C CYS A 279 2.67 -26.73 -10.06
N VAL A 280 1.42 -27.20 -9.91
CA VAL A 280 0.80 -27.41 -8.59
C VAL A 280 1.49 -28.54 -7.81
N GLU A 281 2.00 -29.54 -8.50
CA GLU A 281 2.69 -30.70 -7.90
C GLU A 281 4.20 -30.67 -8.19
N GLU A 282 4.97 -31.35 -7.32
CA GLU A 282 6.39 -31.58 -7.55
C GLU A 282 6.61 -32.80 -8.43
N THR A 283 7.40 -32.66 -9.48
CA THR A 283 7.68 -33.74 -10.44
C THR A 283 9.18 -34.02 -10.54
N GLU A 284 9.54 -35.25 -10.92
CA GLU A 284 10.93 -35.65 -11.18
C GLU A 284 11.59 -34.78 -12.27
N GLU A 285 10.80 -34.33 -13.26
CA GLU A 285 11.26 -33.41 -14.30
C GLU A 285 11.71 -32.06 -13.74
N GLN A 286 11.00 -31.51 -12.75
CA GLN A 286 11.39 -30.25 -12.12
C GLN A 286 12.71 -30.40 -11.35
N GLN A 287 12.89 -31.55 -10.67
CA GLN A 287 14.10 -31.83 -9.90
C GLN A 287 15.35 -31.89 -10.79
N ALA A 288 15.22 -32.35 -12.04
CA ALA A 288 16.31 -32.40 -13.01
C ALA A 288 16.86 -31.00 -13.40
N PHE A 289 16.12 -29.92 -13.13
CA PHE A 289 16.50 -28.54 -13.40
C PHE A 289 16.92 -27.75 -12.15
N THR A 290 17.00 -28.40 -10.99
CA THR A 290 17.44 -27.76 -9.73
C THR A 290 18.78 -27.06 -9.91
N GLY A 291 18.88 -25.80 -9.46
CA GLY A 291 20.08 -24.96 -9.57
C GLY A 291 20.34 -24.39 -10.98
N ARG A 292 19.57 -24.78 -12.00
CA ARG A 292 19.61 -24.17 -13.33
C ARG A 292 18.65 -22.98 -13.42
N PRO A 293 18.87 -22.02 -14.34
CA PRO A 293 17.96 -20.89 -14.50
C PRO A 293 16.52 -21.32 -14.85
N TYR A 294 15.53 -20.71 -14.21
CA TYR A 294 14.10 -21.00 -14.42
C TYR A 294 13.69 -20.80 -15.88
N LEU A 295 14.29 -19.83 -16.57
CA LEU A 295 14.06 -19.58 -17.99
C LEU A 295 14.46 -20.79 -18.86
N ASP A 296 15.51 -21.53 -18.51
CA ASP A 296 15.89 -22.75 -19.24
C ASP A 296 14.84 -23.84 -19.07
N PHE A 297 14.29 -23.99 -17.87
CA PHE A 297 13.18 -24.90 -17.63
C PHE A 297 11.94 -24.50 -18.45
N LEU A 298 11.58 -23.22 -18.50
CA LEU A 298 10.45 -22.73 -19.31
C LEU A 298 10.63 -23.03 -20.81
N ARG A 299 11.87 -22.93 -21.33
CA ARG A 299 12.20 -23.28 -22.71
C ARG A 299 12.05 -24.78 -22.98
N ASP A 300 12.48 -25.62 -22.04
CA ASP A 300 12.36 -27.09 -22.14
C ASP A 300 10.90 -27.55 -22.19
N GLN A 301 10.01 -26.84 -21.49
CA GLN A 301 8.56 -27.08 -21.49
C GLN A 301 7.85 -26.72 -22.81
N GLN A 302 8.62 -26.37 -23.86
CA GLN A 302 8.13 -26.05 -25.22
C GLN A 302 7.10 -24.91 -25.24
N LEU A 303 7.25 -23.96 -24.33
CA LEU A 303 6.43 -22.75 -24.27
C LEU A 303 6.97 -21.72 -25.28
N GLY A 304 6.08 -21.00 -25.97
CA GLY A 304 6.52 -19.91 -26.86
C GLY A 304 6.99 -18.69 -26.07
N ASP A 305 7.76 -17.81 -26.70
CA ASP A 305 8.38 -16.64 -26.08
C ASP A 305 7.39 -15.74 -25.32
N ASN A 306 6.15 -15.64 -25.81
CA ASN A 306 5.08 -14.90 -25.15
C ASN A 306 4.69 -15.50 -23.79
N LEU A 307 4.54 -16.83 -23.73
CA LEU A 307 4.23 -17.53 -22.48
C LEU A 307 5.40 -17.52 -21.52
N GLN A 308 6.63 -17.69 -22.03
CA GLN A 308 7.84 -17.58 -21.23
C GLN A 308 7.92 -16.20 -20.55
N HIS A 309 7.63 -15.13 -21.30
CA HIS A 309 7.58 -13.75 -20.78
C HIS A 309 6.56 -13.59 -19.65
N PHE A 310 5.31 -14.05 -19.85
CA PHE A 310 4.27 -13.97 -18.81
C PHE A 310 4.65 -14.74 -17.56
N LEU A 311 5.15 -15.98 -17.72
CA LEU A 311 5.50 -16.84 -16.59
C LEU A 311 6.68 -16.29 -15.81
N LEU A 312 7.75 -15.87 -16.49
CA LEU A 312 8.96 -15.36 -15.84
C LEU A 312 8.71 -14.00 -15.17
N HIS A 313 8.20 -13.03 -15.91
CA HIS A 313 8.17 -11.64 -15.47
C HIS A 313 6.88 -11.20 -14.79
N SER A 314 5.76 -11.91 -14.99
CA SER A 314 4.45 -11.45 -14.48
C SER A 314 3.83 -12.39 -13.45
N ILE A 315 4.11 -13.69 -13.53
CA ILE A 315 3.60 -14.69 -12.59
C ILE A 315 4.64 -15.01 -11.52
N ALA A 316 5.83 -15.48 -11.92
CA ALA A 316 6.94 -15.71 -11.00
C ALA A 316 7.52 -14.37 -10.51
N MET A 317 7.54 -13.35 -11.37
CA MET A 317 8.14 -12.02 -11.13
C MET A 317 9.60 -12.11 -10.70
N VAL A 318 10.36 -12.97 -11.38
CA VAL A 318 11.78 -13.22 -11.13
C VAL A 318 12.66 -12.82 -12.32
N THR A 319 13.97 -12.82 -12.12
CA THR A 319 14.96 -12.50 -13.16
C THR A 319 15.37 -13.76 -13.94
N GLU A 320 16.00 -13.55 -15.11
CA GLU A 320 16.38 -14.66 -16.01
C GLU A 320 17.38 -15.65 -15.40
N ASP A 321 18.20 -15.19 -14.44
CA ASP A 321 19.22 -15.96 -13.73
C ASP A 321 18.69 -16.69 -12.49
N THR A 322 17.42 -16.45 -12.12
CA THR A 322 16.82 -17.07 -10.92
C THR A 322 16.78 -18.59 -11.03
N PRO A 323 17.22 -19.35 -10.00
CA PRO A 323 17.16 -20.81 -10.01
C PRO A 323 15.74 -21.36 -10.18
N THR A 324 15.63 -22.52 -10.84
CA THR A 324 14.34 -23.14 -11.22
C THR A 324 13.44 -23.39 -10.01
N GLU A 325 13.99 -23.87 -8.90
CA GLU A 325 13.26 -24.12 -7.66
C GLU A 325 12.64 -22.84 -7.08
N VAL A 326 13.33 -21.70 -7.18
CA VAL A 326 12.85 -20.40 -6.70
C VAL A 326 11.76 -19.86 -7.63
N GLY A 327 11.95 -19.98 -8.95
CA GLY A 327 10.95 -19.58 -9.95
C GLY A 327 9.66 -20.42 -9.87
N LEU A 328 9.78 -21.73 -9.65
CA LEU A 328 8.64 -22.62 -9.42
C LEU A 328 7.93 -22.32 -8.10
N ALA A 329 8.66 -22.11 -7.01
CA ALA A 329 8.07 -21.73 -5.73
C ALA A 329 7.28 -20.43 -5.83
N SER A 330 7.82 -19.42 -6.52
CA SER A 330 7.15 -18.13 -6.77
C SER A 330 5.89 -18.30 -7.62
N THR A 331 5.99 -19.09 -8.69
CA THR A 331 4.83 -19.43 -9.56
C THR A 331 3.72 -20.13 -8.78
N ARG A 332 4.07 -21.13 -7.97
CA ARG A 332 3.11 -21.86 -7.10
C ARG A 332 2.46 -20.92 -6.11
N HIS A 333 3.23 -20.04 -5.47
CA HIS A 333 2.70 -19.08 -4.52
C HIS A 333 1.70 -18.12 -5.17
N PHE A 334 2.04 -17.55 -6.33
CA PHE A 334 1.13 -16.72 -7.13
C PHE A 334 -0.18 -17.46 -7.41
N LEU A 335 -0.10 -18.69 -7.91
CA LEU A 335 -1.27 -19.51 -8.24
C LEU A 335 -2.15 -19.82 -7.03
N ARG A 336 -1.55 -20.12 -5.87
CA ARG A 336 -2.28 -20.38 -4.61
C ARG A 336 -3.06 -19.16 -4.12
N CYS A 337 -2.59 -17.95 -4.45
CA CYS A 337 -3.21 -16.70 -4.04
C CYS A 337 -4.38 -16.26 -4.94
N LEU A 338 -4.45 -16.74 -6.19
CA LEU A 338 -5.52 -16.40 -7.11
C LEU A 338 -6.90 -16.84 -6.58
N GLY A 339 -7.92 -16.00 -6.78
CA GLY A 339 -9.30 -16.35 -6.46
C GLY A 339 -9.67 -16.33 -4.99
N ARG A 340 -8.76 -15.98 -4.05
CA ARG A 340 -9.09 -15.89 -2.61
C ARG A 340 -10.07 -14.75 -2.32
N TYR A 341 -9.82 -13.56 -2.88
CA TYR A 341 -10.66 -12.37 -2.71
C TYR A 341 -11.01 -11.67 -4.03
N GLY A 342 -10.29 -11.99 -5.11
CA GLY A 342 -10.45 -11.38 -6.43
C GLY A 342 -9.77 -12.20 -7.52
N ASN A 343 -9.75 -11.67 -8.75
CA ASN A 343 -9.20 -12.34 -9.93
C ASN A 343 -7.65 -12.38 -9.94
N THR A 344 -6.98 -11.50 -9.20
CA THR A 344 -5.52 -11.47 -9.05
C THR A 344 -5.11 -11.90 -7.63
N PRO A 345 -3.80 -12.13 -7.37
CA PRO A 345 -3.36 -12.63 -6.06
C PRO A 345 -3.11 -11.53 -5.04
N PHE A 346 -3.41 -10.26 -5.34
CA PHE A 346 -2.98 -9.13 -4.52
C PHE A 346 -4.14 -8.28 -3.97
N LEU A 347 -3.90 -7.75 -2.79
CA LEU A 347 -4.67 -6.72 -2.12
C LEU A 347 -3.81 -5.46 -1.92
N PHE A 348 -4.48 -4.33 -1.75
CA PHE A 348 -3.88 -3.06 -1.36
C PHE A 348 -4.73 -2.42 -0.25
N PRO A 349 -4.15 -1.94 0.86
CA PRO A 349 -4.89 -1.28 1.93
C PRO A 349 -5.45 0.07 1.45
N VAL A 350 -6.72 0.32 1.76
CA VAL A 350 -7.33 1.64 1.54
C VAL A 350 -6.59 2.66 2.42
N TYR A 351 -6.34 3.86 1.87
CA TYR A 351 -5.49 4.91 2.46
C TYR A 351 -3.97 4.64 2.45
N GLY A 352 -3.51 3.52 1.89
CA GLY A 352 -2.08 3.26 1.67
C GLY A 352 -1.42 2.36 2.72
N LEU A 353 -0.15 2.03 2.48
CA LEU A 353 0.60 1.04 3.26
C LEU A 353 0.96 1.51 4.67
N GLY A 354 1.02 2.82 4.90
CA GLY A 354 1.29 3.42 6.21
C GLY A 354 0.22 3.14 7.26
N GLU A 355 -0.96 2.67 6.84
CA GLU A 355 -2.01 2.22 7.76
C GLU A 355 -1.63 0.91 8.47
N ILE A 356 -0.86 0.02 7.82
CA ILE A 356 -0.57 -1.30 8.38
C ILE A 356 0.24 -1.22 9.69
N PRO A 357 1.37 -0.48 9.78
CA PRO A 357 2.05 -0.27 11.05
C PRO A 357 1.14 0.33 12.13
N GLN A 358 0.31 1.33 11.76
CA GLN A 358 -0.63 1.97 12.69
C GLN A 358 -1.68 0.99 13.24
N CYS A 359 -2.16 0.05 12.43
CA CYS A 359 -3.09 -1.00 12.87
C CYS A 359 -2.47 -1.86 13.99
N PHE A 360 -1.19 -2.23 13.87
CA PHE A 360 -0.47 -2.93 14.93
C PHE A 360 -0.13 -2.03 16.11
N CYS A 361 0.21 -0.76 15.89
CA CYS A 361 0.37 0.20 16.99
C CYS A 361 -0.91 0.31 17.82
N ARG A 362 -2.07 0.34 17.18
CA ARG A 362 -3.37 0.33 17.84
C ARG A 362 -3.60 -0.93 18.66
N MET A 363 -3.26 -2.10 18.12
CA MET A 363 -3.32 -3.36 18.89
C MET A 363 -2.49 -3.26 20.17
N CYS A 364 -1.24 -2.82 20.06
CA CYS A 364 -0.38 -2.61 21.22
C CYS A 364 -0.99 -1.63 22.24
N ALA A 365 -1.52 -0.49 21.79
CA ALA A 365 -2.15 0.50 22.68
C ALA A 365 -3.39 -0.06 23.41
N VAL A 366 -4.21 -0.87 22.73
CA VAL A 366 -5.39 -1.53 23.32
C VAL A 366 -5.00 -2.47 24.46
N PHE A 367 -3.84 -3.13 24.36
CA PHE A 367 -3.32 -4.03 25.40
C PHE A 367 -2.34 -3.33 26.36
N GLY A 368 -2.42 -2.00 26.48
CA GLY A 368 -1.72 -1.23 27.52
C GLY A 368 -0.35 -0.69 27.13
N GLY A 369 0.07 -0.85 25.87
CA GLY A 369 1.29 -0.21 25.37
C GLY A 369 1.20 1.32 25.37
N ILE A 370 2.27 1.99 25.79
CA ILE A 370 2.37 3.46 25.80
C ILE A 370 3.09 3.91 24.54
N TYR A 371 2.54 4.93 23.87
CA TYR A 371 3.07 5.48 22.63
C TYR A 371 3.49 6.93 22.77
N CYS A 372 4.67 7.29 22.26
CA CYS A 372 5.12 8.68 22.21
C CYS A 372 5.80 8.99 20.87
N LEU A 373 5.18 9.87 20.09
CA LEU A 373 5.79 10.50 18.91
C LEU A 373 6.53 11.77 19.31
N ARG A 374 7.46 12.23 18.46
CA ARG A 374 8.35 13.38 18.73
C ARG A 374 9.13 13.20 20.02
N HIS A 375 9.51 11.96 20.32
CA HIS A 375 10.19 11.59 21.56
C HIS A 375 11.38 10.71 21.23
N SER A 376 12.55 11.32 21.12
CA SER A 376 13.79 10.60 20.83
C SER A 376 14.42 10.03 22.11
N VAL A 377 15.30 9.05 21.90
CA VAL A 377 16.19 8.47 22.91
C VAL A 377 17.62 8.73 22.47
N HIS A 378 18.44 9.26 23.37
CA HIS A 378 19.81 9.64 23.05
C HIS A 378 20.82 8.54 23.32
N CYS A 379 20.61 7.74 24.36
CA CYS A 379 21.57 6.70 24.71
C CYS A 379 20.96 5.51 25.45
N LEU A 380 21.62 4.37 25.28
CA LEU A 380 21.43 3.14 26.04
C LEU A 380 22.42 3.11 27.21
N LEU A 381 21.94 2.69 28.38
CA LEU A 381 22.74 2.46 29.57
C LEU A 381 23.03 0.96 29.68
N VAL A 382 24.31 0.60 29.62
CA VAL A 382 24.75 -0.79 29.53
C VAL A 382 25.61 -1.16 30.73
N ASP A 383 25.34 -2.33 31.28
CA ASP A 383 26.15 -2.95 32.31
C ASP A 383 27.42 -3.57 31.72
N LYS A 384 28.59 -3.13 32.21
CA LYS A 384 29.90 -3.54 31.67
C LYS A 384 30.18 -5.03 31.85
N ASP A 385 29.67 -5.64 32.91
CA ASP A 385 29.99 -7.02 33.26
C ASP A 385 29.12 -8.03 32.48
N SER A 386 27.83 -7.72 32.35
CA SER A 386 26.85 -8.62 31.70
C SER A 386 26.62 -8.32 30.21
N ASN A 387 27.09 -7.17 29.71
CA ASN A 387 26.80 -6.70 28.35
C ASN A 387 25.29 -6.70 28.04
N ARG A 388 24.52 -6.19 29.01
CA ARG A 388 23.06 -6.05 28.97
C ARG A 388 22.71 -4.58 29.11
N CYS A 389 21.83 -4.11 28.23
CA CYS A 389 21.20 -2.81 28.38
C CYS A 389 20.22 -2.86 29.56
N LYS A 390 20.32 -1.89 30.48
CA LYS A 390 19.50 -1.76 31.69
C LYS A 390 18.41 -0.70 31.54
N ALA A 391 18.71 0.38 30.83
CA ALA A 391 17.85 1.54 30.72
C ALA A 391 18.17 2.36 29.47
N VAL A 392 17.32 3.33 29.16
CA VAL A 392 17.56 4.39 28.18
C VAL A 392 17.51 5.76 28.85
N ILE A 393 18.13 6.75 28.21
CA ILE A 393 17.96 8.17 28.54
C ILE A 393 17.24 8.83 27.37
N ASP A 394 16.05 9.33 27.64
CA ASP A 394 15.23 10.00 26.64
C ASP A 394 15.67 11.45 26.38
N SER A 395 15.02 12.09 25.41
CA SER A 395 15.22 13.50 25.06
C SER A 395 14.97 14.52 26.19
N ARG A 396 14.33 14.11 27.28
CA ARG A 396 14.07 14.94 28.46
C ARG A 396 15.07 14.67 29.58
N GLY A 397 16.01 13.74 29.39
CA GLY A 397 16.95 13.30 30.41
C GLY A 397 16.35 12.32 31.42
N GLN A 398 15.17 11.76 31.15
CA GLN A 398 14.55 10.74 32.00
C GLN A 398 15.24 9.39 31.79
N ARG A 399 15.67 8.77 32.88
CA ARG A 399 16.15 7.38 32.90
C ARG A 399 14.95 6.44 32.94
N ILE A 400 14.82 5.57 31.94
CA ILE A 400 13.73 4.60 31.81
C ILE A 400 14.33 3.19 31.74
N SER A 401 14.07 2.38 32.76
CA SER A 401 14.58 1.01 32.88
C SER A 401 13.74 0.03 32.07
N CYS A 402 14.36 -0.94 31.40
CA CYS A 402 13.65 -2.08 30.82
C CYS A 402 14.50 -3.33 30.59
N ASN A 403 13.82 -4.47 30.36
CA ASN A 403 14.46 -5.77 30.19
C ASN A 403 14.91 -6.01 28.75
N HIS A 404 14.16 -5.54 27.76
CA HIS A 404 14.45 -5.75 26.34
C HIS A 404 14.30 -4.46 25.55
N PHE A 405 15.13 -4.30 24.51
CA PHE A 405 15.15 -3.13 23.65
C PHE A 405 15.02 -3.56 22.20
N VAL A 406 14.07 -2.99 21.47
CA VAL A 406 13.94 -3.21 20.04
C VAL A 406 14.17 -1.88 19.34
N VAL A 407 15.05 -1.85 18.34
CA VAL A 407 15.50 -0.59 17.74
C VAL A 407 15.54 -0.72 16.23
N GLU A 408 14.95 0.25 15.54
CA GLU A 408 15.08 0.40 14.09
C GLU A 408 16.52 0.75 13.70
N ASP A 409 17.01 0.22 12.58
CA ASP A 409 18.40 0.35 12.12
C ASP A 409 18.91 1.81 12.07
N GLY A 410 18.08 2.76 11.66
CA GLY A 410 18.37 4.18 11.58
C GLY A 410 18.72 4.86 12.91
N TYR A 411 18.39 4.26 14.06
CA TYR A 411 18.79 4.76 15.39
C TYR A 411 20.19 4.28 15.79
N VAL A 412 20.79 3.32 15.09
CA VAL A 412 22.11 2.78 15.45
C VAL A 412 23.20 3.43 14.60
N GLU A 413 24.26 3.92 15.24
CA GLU A 413 25.41 4.50 14.54
C GLU A 413 26.11 3.49 13.62
N ALA A 414 26.61 3.98 12.48
CA ALA A 414 27.26 3.14 11.46
C ALA A 414 28.50 2.39 11.98
N ASN A 415 29.25 2.97 12.94
CA ASN A 415 30.44 2.37 13.55
C ASN A 415 30.12 1.12 14.41
N ARG A 416 28.86 0.92 14.82
CA ARG A 416 28.42 -0.23 15.63
C ARG A 416 27.90 -1.39 14.79
N LYS A 417 27.74 -1.19 13.49
CA LYS A 417 27.25 -2.20 12.55
C LYS A 417 28.47 -2.90 11.95
N ASN A 418 28.64 -4.21 12.20
CA ASN A 418 29.66 -4.98 11.49
C ASN A 418 29.09 -5.35 10.11
N VAL A 419 29.29 -4.44 9.17
CA VAL A 419 28.76 -4.54 7.82
C VAL A 419 29.76 -5.27 6.93
N ALA A 420 29.40 -6.48 6.46
CA ALA A 420 30.24 -7.26 5.56
C ALA A 420 30.24 -6.72 4.12
N THR A 421 29.15 -6.06 3.71
CA THR A 421 28.95 -5.52 2.36
C THR A 421 28.26 -4.17 2.40
N PRO A 422 28.59 -3.20 1.53
CA PRO A 422 27.99 -1.87 1.55
C PRO A 422 26.46 -1.91 1.58
N THR A 423 25.85 -0.95 2.29
CA THR A 423 24.39 -0.78 2.32
C THR A 423 23.83 -0.73 0.90
N ARG A 424 22.87 -1.61 0.63
CA ARG A 424 22.10 -1.59 -0.61
C ARG A 424 20.99 -0.57 -0.53
N PHE A 425 20.50 -0.16 -1.70
CA PHE A 425 19.42 0.80 -1.80
C PHE A 425 18.34 0.29 -2.75
N ILE A 426 17.12 0.77 -2.53
CA ILE A 426 15.94 0.59 -3.36
C ILE A 426 15.73 1.91 -4.11
N SER A 427 15.58 1.84 -5.42
CA SER A 427 15.25 3.00 -6.24
C SER A 427 13.74 3.17 -6.28
N ARG A 428 13.25 4.34 -5.87
CA ARG A 428 11.82 4.67 -5.83
C ARG A 428 11.52 5.87 -6.72
N ALA A 429 10.38 5.80 -7.41
CA ALA A 429 9.73 6.96 -8.00
C ALA A 429 8.23 6.95 -7.63
N VAL A 430 7.69 8.14 -7.42
CA VAL A 430 6.26 8.39 -7.20
C VAL A 430 5.82 9.41 -8.23
N LEU A 431 4.74 9.11 -8.95
CA LEU A 431 4.16 10.00 -9.96
C LEU A 431 2.70 10.26 -9.65
N ILE A 432 2.28 11.50 -9.86
CA ILE A 432 0.87 11.86 -10.02
C ILE A 432 0.61 11.99 -11.52
N THR A 433 -0.27 11.17 -12.06
CA THR A 433 -0.60 11.19 -13.49
C THR A 433 -2.08 11.51 -13.72
N ASP A 434 -2.41 11.99 -14.91
CA ASP A 434 -3.78 12.31 -15.27
C ASP A 434 -4.57 11.08 -15.75
N ALA A 435 -3.94 10.02 -16.23
CA ALA A 435 -4.64 8.84 -16.76
C ALA A 435 -3.97 7.53 -16.37
N SER A 436 -4.70 6.44 -16.57
CA SER A 436 -4.16 5.09 -16.42
C SER A 436 -3.26 4.70 -17.59
N VAL A 437 -2.20 3.95 -17.32
CA VAL A 437 -1.28 3.40 -18.33
C VAL A 437 -1.96 2.42 -19.30
N LEU A 438 -3.12 1.87 -18.92
CA LEU A 438 -3.95 1.06 -19.81
C LEU A 438 -5.39 1.58 -19.74
N PRO A 439 -5.83 2.38 -20.72
CA PRO A 439 -7.19 2.90 -20.78
C PRO A 439 -8.25 1.79 -20.76
N SER A 440 -9.35 2.02 -20.04
CA SER A 440 -10.46 1.07 -19.95
C SER A 440 -11.79 1.83 -19.75
N GLY A 441 -12.92 1.12 -19.83
CA GLY A 441 -14.24 1.72 -19.55
C GLY A 441 -14.47 2.08 -18.07
N SER A 442 -13.61 1.60 -17.18
CA SER A 442 -13.58 1.98 -15.75
C SER A 442 -12.24 2.63 -15.42
N ASP A 443 -12.29 3.67 -14.59
CA ASP A 443 -11.12 4.39 -14.06
C ASP A 443 -10.74 3.93 -12.63
N GLN A 444 -11.43 2.91 -12.10
CA GLN A 444 -11.29 2.46 -10.71
C GLN A 444 -10.40 1.22 -10.54
N HIS A 445 -9.48 1.00 -11.46
CA HIS A 445 -8.55 -0.13 -11.41
C HIS A 445 -7.31 0.18 -10.58
N VAL A 446 -6.93 -0.78 -9.74
CA VAL A 446 -5.56 -0.89 -9.21
C VAL A 446 -4.82 -1.92 -10.06
N SER A 447 -3.60 -1.56 -10.51
CA SER A 447 -2.80 -2.36 -11.43
C SER A 447 -1.40 -2.61 -10.89
N MET A 448 -0.91 -3.84 -11.03
CA MET A 448 0.51 -4.18 -10.89
C MET A 448 1.09 -4.32 -12.29
N VAL A 449 2.22 -3.66 -12.57
CA VAL A 449 2.88 -3.66 -13.87
C VAL A 449 4.33 -4.09 -13.71
N THR A 450 4.75 -5.08 -14.50
CA THR A 450 6.15 -5.49 -14.54
C THR A 450 6.83 -4.99 -15.81
N VAL A 451 7.97 -4.34 -15.63
CA VAL A 451 8.80 -3.80 -16.71
C VAL A 451 10.13 -4.53 -16.67
N PRO A 452 10.35 -5.53 -17.54
CA PRO A 452 11.65 -6.19 -17.64
C PRO A 452 12.77 -5.19 -17.98
N PRO A 453 14.05 -5.56 -17.74
CA PRO A 453 15.19 -4.71 -18.08
C PRO A 453 15.11 -4.16 -19.50
N ILE A 454 15.06 -2.84 -19.62
CA ILE A 454 14.92 -2.16 -20.92
C ILE A 454 16.24 -2.18 -21.71
N ALA A 455 17.37 -2.23 -21.02
CA ALA A 455 18.71 -2.33 -21.57
C ALA A 455 19.56 -3.25 -20.70
N ALA A 456 20.65 -3.76 -21.25
CA ALA A 456 21.61 -4.57 -20.52
C ALA A 456 22.16 -3.77 -19.32
N GLY A 457 22.10 -4.36 -18.12
CA GLY A 457 22.53 -3.70 -16.88
C GLY A 457 21.47 -2.81 -16.22
N SER A 458 20.32 -2.55 -16.85
CA SER A 458 19.18 -1.89 -16.18
C SER A 458 18.44 -2.89 -15.28
N PRO A 459 17.92 -2.46 -14.13
CA PRO A 459 17.14 -3.34 -13.28
C PRO A 459 15.75 -3.61 -13.87
N ALA A 460 15.13 -4.72 -13.47
CA ALA A 460 13.70 -4.93 -13.68
C ALA A 460 12.93 -3.99 -12.75
N VAL A 461 11.87 -3.34 -13.26
CA VAL A 461 11.08 -2.36 -12.51
C VAL A 461 9.69 -2.91 -12.24
N LYS A 462 9.27 -2.82 -10.99
CA LYS A 462 7.90 -3.08 -10.54
C LYS A 462 7.17 -1.75 -10.45
N MET A 463 5.95 -1.69 -10.98
CA MET A 463 5.12 -0.48 -10.92
C MET A 463 3.74 -0.81 -10.36
N VAL A 464 3.27 -0.01 -9.42
CA VAL A 464 1.90 -0.09 -8.86
C VAL A 464 1.17 1.19 -9.23
N GLU A 465 0.04 1.05 -9.92
CA GLU A 465 -0.85 2.14 -10.28
C GLU A 465 -2.10 2.09 -9.39
N LEU A 466 -2.34 3.20 -8.68
CA LEU A 466 -3.43 3.37 -7.74
C LEU A 466 -4.42 4.41 -8.27
N CYS A 467 -5.71 4.10 -8.17
CA CYS A 467 -6.81 4.96 -8.60
C CYS A 467 -7.44 5.70 -7.40
N PRO A 468 -8.32 6.69 -7.62
CA PRO A 468 -8.90 7.47 -6.52
C PRO A 468 -9.65 6.63 -5.47
N SER A 469 -10.24 5.50 -5.85
CA SER A 469 -10.93 4.62 -4.90
C SER A 469 -10.02 3.76 -4.01
N SER A 470 -8.69 3.80 -4.16
CA SER A 470 -7.80 3.35 -3.07
C SER A 470 -7.62 4.41 -1.98
N MET A 471 -8.23 5.59 -2.16
CA MET A 471 -8.14 6.74 -1.23
C MET A 471 -6.71 7.27 -1.06
N THR A 472 -5.87 7.10 -2.09
CA THR A 472 -4.47 7.55 -2.09
C THR A 472 -4.21 8.74 -3.01
N CYS A 473 -5.20 9.16 -3.80
CA CYS A 473 -5.11 10.33 -4.68
C CYS A 473 -6.47 10.96 -4.97
N MET A 474 -6.46 12.21 -5.45
CA MET A 474 -7.68 12.94 -5.80
C MET A 474 -8.33 12.42 -7.08
N SER A 475 -9.62 12.70 -7.25
CA SER A 475 -10.36 12.37 -8.48
C SER A 475 -9.71 12.99 -9.71
N GLY A 476 -9.70 12.24 -10.82
CA GLY A 476 -9.07 12.66 -12.07
C GLY A 476 -7.55 12.43 -12.12
N THR A 477 -6.94 11.95 -11.05
CA THR A 477 -5.52 11.57 -11.00
C THR A 477 -5.35 10.09 -10.70
N TYR A 478 -4.14 9.59 -10.94
CA TYR A 478 -3.65 8.31 -10.47
C TYR A 478 -2.34 8.52 -9.72
N LEU A 479 -2.10 7.69 -8.71
CA LEU A 479 -0.82 7.65 -8.00
C LEU A 479 -0.04 6.41 -8.46
N VAL A 480 1.12 6.63 -9.06
CA VAL A 480 1.92 5.58 -9.67
C VAL A 480 3.25 5.46 -8.93
N HIS A 481 3.58 4.27 -8.47
CA HIS A 481 4.81 3.98 -7.73
C HIS A 481 5.70 3.06 -8.56
N LEU A 482 6.97 3.41 -8.78
CA LEU A 482 7.97 2.54 -9.44
C LEU A 482 9.05 2.14 -8.44
N THR A 483 9.45 0.87 -8.46
CA THR A 483 10.43 0.30 -7.54
C THR A 483 11.37 -0.66 -8.26
N CYS A 484 12.66 -0.57 -7.97
CA CYS A 484 13.64 -1.57 -8.36
C CYS A 484 14.83 -1.62 -7.39
N GLN A 485 15.65 -2.67 -7.47
CA GLN A 485 16.96 -2.63 -6.83
C GLN A 485 17.78 -1.50 -7.45
N SER A 486 18.45 -0.70 -6.62
CA SER A 486 19.27 0.40 -7.12
C SER A 486 20.53 -0.11 -7.81
N VAL A 487 20.83 0.43 -8.98
CA VAL A 487 22.14 0.29 -9.65
C VAL A 487 22.87 1.64 -9.62
N GLY A 488 22.14 2.75 -9.65
CA GLY A 488 22.63 4.11 -9.44
C GLY A 488 21.66 4.95 -8.61
N SER A 489 21.51 6.22 -8.99
CA SER A 489 20.45 7.06 -8.42
C SER A 489 19.08 6.64 -8.94
N SER A 490 18.03 6.86 -8.16
CA SER A 490 16.66 6.50 -8.59
C SER A 490 16.20 7.21 -9.85
N TYR A 491 16.69 8.44 -10.08
CA TYR A 491 16.45 9.12 -11.34
C TYR A 491 17.08 8.38 -12.53
N GLN A 492 18.33 7.93 -12.42
CA GLN A 492 19.01 7.17 -13.48
C GLN A 492 18.35 5.81 -13.73
N ASP A 493 17.93 5.13 -12.66
CA ASP A 493 17.33 3.80 -12.76
C ASP A 493 15.91 3.84 -13.35
N LEU A 494 15.11 4.87 -13.00
CA LEU A 494 13.66 4.89 -13.25
C LEU A 494 13.22 5.89 -14.32
N SER A 495 13.94 6.99 -14.57
CA SER A 495 13.57 7.95 -15.62
C SER A 495 13.41 7.31 -17.01
N PRO A 496 14.22 6.30 -17.43
CA PRO A 496 14.02 5.67 -18.73
C PRO A 496 12.68 4.92 -18.85
N VAL A 497 12.16 4.37 -17.74
CA VAL A 497 10.82 3.76 -17.71
C VAL A 497 9.75 4.84 -17.77
N VAL A 498 9.92 5.92 -17.00
CA VAL A 498 8.96 7.03 -16.95
C VAL A 498 8.78 7.66 -18.34
N THR A 499 9.87 8.00 -19.03
CA THR A 499 9.83 8.60 -20.37
C THR A 499 9.26 7.66 -21.45
N LYS A 500 9.31 6.34 -21.24
CA LYS A 500 8.72 5.36 -22.16
C LYS A 500 7.24 5.12 -21.94
N LEU A 501 6.75 5.20 -20.70
CA LEU A 501 5.36 4.91 -20.37
C LEU A 501 4.48 6.15 -20.27
N PHE A 502 5.07 7.31 -19.98
CA PHE A 502 4.35 8.55 -19.71
C PHE A 502 4.83 9.69 -20.60
N HIS A 503 3.99 10.71 -20.74
CA HIS A 503 4.36 11.97 -21.35
C HIS A 503 4.93 12.93 -20.29
N THR A 504 6.17 13.38 -20.52
CA THR A 504 6.81 14.49 -19.79
C THR A 504 7.11 15.62 -20.77
N PRO A 505 7.14 16.91 -20.35
CA PRO A 505 7.45 18.02 -21.25
C PRO A 505 8.78 17.88 -22.01
N GLU A 506 9.77 17.20 -21.41
CA GLU A 506 11.08 16.90 -22.01
C GLU A 506 11.01 15.86 -23.15
N SER A 507 9.93 15.07 -23.22
CA SER A 507 9.73 14.06 -24.27
C SER A 507 9.49 14.67 -25.67
N HIS A 508 9.19 15.98 -25.75
CA HIS A 508 9.03 16.68 -27.02
C HIS A 508 10.34 16.88 -27.80
N ASP A 509 11.50 16.82 -27.15
CA ASP A 509 12.79 17.23 -27.77
C ASP A 509 13.57 16.07 -28.41
N GLN A 510 13.15 14.81 -28.21
CA GLN A 510 13.80 13.65 -28.84
C GLN A 510 13.20 13.26 -30.20
N GLY A 511 12.09 13.89 -30.62
CA GLY A 511 11.40 13.58 -31.87
C GLY A 511 11.63 14.54 -33.05
N THR A 512 12.33 15.66 -32.85
CA THR A 512 12.40 16.77 -33.84
C THR A 512 13.69 16.85 -34.66
N THR A 513 14.66 15.96 -34.47
CA THR A 513 15.93 15.96 -35.24
C THR A 513 15.96 15.04 -36.48
N SER A 514 14.86 14.42 -36.89
CA SER A 514 14.79 13.74 -38.19
C SER A 514 13.84 14.47 -39.15
N ARG A 515 14.29 15.61 -39.66
CA ARG A 515 13.68 16.24 -40.84
C ARG A 515 14.63 16.06 -42.03
N ASN A 516 14.14 15.30 -43.01
CA ASN A 516 14.54 15.19 -44.41
C ASN A 516 15.62 14.15 -44.78
N THR A 517 15.18 12.90 -44.96
CA THR A 517 15.52 12.12 -46.17
C THR A 517 14.32 11.28 -46.60
N HIS A 518 13.79 11.56 -47.79
CA HIS A 518 12.75 10.75 -48.43
C HIS A 518 13.34 9.44 -48.95
N THR A 519 12.96 8.32 -48.35
CA THR A 519 13.00 7.02 -49.01
C THR A 519 11.71 6.26 -48.71
N HIS A 520 10.90 6.07 -49.75
CA HIS A 520 9.69 5.26 -49.76
C HIS A 520 9.99 3.83 -49.27
N THR A 521 9.51 3.48 -48.07
CA THR A 521 8.95 2.18 -47.64
C THR A 521 8.85 2.14 -46.11
N GLN A 522 7.97 2.93 -45.48
CA GLN A 522 7.75 2.82 -44.01
C GLN A 522 6.45 3.47 -43.48
N ASP A 523 5.34 3.44 -44.22
CA ASP A 523 4.12 4.16 -43.78
C ASP A 523 3.40 3.47 -42.59
N GLY A 524 3.56 2.16 -42.41
CA GLY A 524 2.90 1.41 -41.34
C GLY A 524 3.57 1.53 -39.97
N TRP A 525 4.91 1.59 -39.91
CA TRP A 525 5.64 1.69 -38.64
C TRP A 525 5.60 3.10 -38.05
N ILE A 526 5.69 4.13 -38.90
CA ILE A 526 5.62 5.54 -38.49
C ILE A 526 4.24 5.88 -37.91
N GLN A 527 3.15 5.29 -38.44
CA GLN A 527 1.81 5.47 -37.88
C GLN A 527 1.62 4.81 -36.51
N VAL A 528 2.20 3.63 -36.29
CA VAL A 528 2.11 2.92 -34.99
C VAL A 528 2.88 3.66 -33.91
N GLU A 529 4.08 4.15 -34.21
CA GLU A 529 4.89 4.93 -33.27
C GLU A 529 4.20 6.25 -32.88
N ARG A 530 3.55 6.92 -33.85
CA ARG A 530 2.78 8.14 -33.61
C ARG A 530 1.49 7.90 -32.80
N PHE A 531 0.81 6.77 -33.03
CA PHE A 531 -0.39 6.38 -32.28
C PHE A 531 -0.06 6.06 -30.81
N ILE A 532 1.09 5.42 -30.55
CA ILE A 532 1.59 5.12 -29.20
C ILE A 532 1.99 6.39 -28.45
N THR A 533 2.55 7.41 -29.12
CA THR A 533 2.88 8.69 -28.47
C THR A 533 1.67 9.58 -28.18
N GLU A 534 0.57 9.43 -28.91
CA GLU A 534 -0.64 10.26 -28.76
C GLU A 534 -1.53 9.87 -27.55
N HIS A 535 -1.30 8.71 -26.90
CA HIS A 535 -2.20 8.17 -25.84
C HIS A 535 -1.53 7.88 -24.48
N ARG A 536 -0.29 8.30 -24.25
CA ARG A 536 0.38 8.09 -22.95
C ARG A 536 -0.19 9.05 -21.90
N PRO A 537 -0.38 8.61 -20.64
CA PRO A 537 -0.76 9.52 -19.57
C PRO A 537 0.30 10.60 -19.33
N SER A 538 -0.13 11.80 -18.98
CA SER A 538 0.75 12.91 -18.64
C SER A 538 1.20 12.81 -17.19
N VAL A 539 2.49 13.01 -16.93
CA VAL A 539 3.00 13.19 -15.57
C VAL A 539 2.73 14.63 -15.13
N LEU A 540 2.04 14.80 -14.01
CA LEU A 540 1.73 16.11 -13.41
C LEU A 540 2.82 16.50 -12.39
N TRP A 541 3.26 15.53 -11.60
CA TRP A 541 4.28 15.69 -10.56
C TRP A 541 5.04 14.38 -10.38
N CYS A 542 6.34 14.46 -10.07
CA CYS A 542 7.18 13.29 -9.87
C CYS A 542 8.23 13.51 -8.78
N LEU A 543 8.46 12.48 -7.96
CA LEU A 543 9.51 12.40 -6.95
C LEU A 543 10.35 11.15 -7.19
N TYR A 544 11.67 11.29 -7.19
CA TYR A 544 12.65 10.20 -7.18
C TYR A 544 13.46 10.25 -5.89
N PHE A 545 13.74 9.09 -5.29
CA PHE A 545 14.64 8.98 -4.15
C PHE A 545 15.10 7.52 -3.96
N ASN A 546 16.32 7.35 -3.46
CA ASN A 546 16.82 6.06 -3.01
C ASN A 546 16.48 5.88 -1.53
N MET A 547 16.00 4.70 -1.17
CA MET A 547 15.77 4.29 0.22
C MET A 547 16.74 3.17 0.59
N ALA A 548 17.30 3.17 1.80
CA ALA A 548 18.12 2.07 2.30
C ALA A 548 17.31 0.76 2.31
N ASP A 549 17.94 -0.31 1.83
CA ASP A 549 17.32 -1.62 1.69
C ASP A 549 17.47 -2.43 2.98
N GLY A 550 16.34 -2.74 3.63
CA GLY A 550 16.31 -3.47 4.90
C GLY A 550 16.83 -4.91 4.83
N ASP A 551 16.72 -5.57 3.68
CA ASP A 551 17.24 -6.94 3.47
C ASP A 551 18.74 -6.92 3.08
N GLY A 552 19.23 -5.80 2.55
CA GLY A 552 20.62 -5.63 2.12
C GLY A 552 21.67 -5.69 3.23
N THR A 553 21.24 -5.71 4.49
CA THR A 553 22.13 -5.78 5.65
C THR A 553 22.39 -7.24 6.01
N GLN A 554 23.33 -7.88 5.30
CA GLN A 554 24.00 -9.08 5.83
C GLN A 554 24.92 -8.66 6.98
N VAL A 555 24.29 -8.33 8.12
CA VAL A 555 24.97 -8.02 9.37
C VAL A 555 25.59 -9.33 9.85
N GLN A 556 26.92 -9.47 9.76
CA GLN A 556 27.63 -10.60 10.40
C GLN A 556 27.49 -10.57 11.93
N GLY A 557 27.07 -9.42 12.46
CA GLY A 557 26.69 -9.16 13.84
C GLY A 557 26.62 -7.65 14.08
N HIS A 558 25.96 -7.23 15.15
CA HIS A 558 26.02 -5.84 15.62
C HIS A 558 26.81 -5.80 16.93
N ASN A 559 27.58 -4.73 17.16
CA ASN A 559 28.22 -4.52 18.46
C ASN A 559 27.24 -3.83 19.42
N LEU A 560 26.13 -4.54 19.69
CA LEU A 560 25.07 -4.12 20.60
C LEU A 560 24.93 -5.13 21.75
N PRO A 561 24.43 -4.70 22.92
CA PRO A 561 24.13 -5.59 24.04
C PRO A 561 23.21 -6.75 23.64
N SER A 562 23.31 -7.86 24.35
CA SER A 562 22.62 -9.12 24.01
C SER A 562 21.08 -9.06 24.03
N ASN A 563 20.51 -8.02 24.65
CA ASN A 563 19.07 -7.77 24.76
C ASN A 563 18.58 -6.56 23.96
N VAL A 564 19.40 -6.10 23.02
CA VAL A 564 19.05 -5.09 22.04
C VAL A 564 18.86 -5.81 20.70
N TYR A 565 17.66 -5.74 20.16
CA TYR A 565 17.25 -6.41 18.93
C TYR A 565 17.03 -5.38 17.83
N LEU A 566 17.60 -5.63 16.66
CA LEU A 566 17.53 -4.71 15.52
C LEU A 566 16.36 -5.07 14.59
N CYS A 567 15.54 -4.08 14.27
CA CYS A 567 14.58 -4.14 13.17
C CYS A 567 15.16 -3.45 11.93
N SER A 568 14.91 -4.01 10.76
CA SER A 568 15.31 -3.42 9.49
C SER A 568 14.18 -2.59 8.89
N GLY A 569 14.54 -1.58 8.10
CA GLY A 569 13.59 -0.85 7.26
C GLY A 569 12.96 -1.71 6.15
N PRO A 570 12.23 -1.06 5.22
CA PRO A 570 11.62 -1.73 4.08
C PRO A 570 12.64 -2.41 3.15
N ASP A 571 12.26 -3.57 2.62
CA ASP A 571 13.01 -4.33 1.61
C ASP A 571 12.41 -4.16 0.19
N ALA A 572 13.14 -4.62 -0.83
CA ALA A 572 12.75 -4.49 -2.25
C ALA A 572 11.70 -5.51 -2.74
N ASP A 573 11.31 -6.50 -1.93
CA ASP A 573 10.32 -7.49 -2.34
C ASP A 573 8.93 -6.88 -2.46
N LEU A 574 8.08 -7.55 -3.23
CA LEU A 574 6.70 -7.09 -3.42
C LEU A 574 5.85 -7.29 -2.16
N GLY A 575 6.14 -8.35 -1.39
CA GLY A 575 5.40 -8.73 -0.19
C GLY A 575 5.99 -8.12 1.09
N HIS A 576 5.50 -8.62 2.22
CA HIS A 576 5.85 -8.14 3.57
C HIS A 576 6.53 -9.22 4.43
N ASP A 577 6.88 -10.35 3.82
CA ASP A 577 7.36 -11.55 4.52
C ASP A 577 8.61 -11.31 5.35
N HIS A 578 9.53 -10.48 4.87
CA HIS A 578 10.76 -10.13 5.60
C HIS A 578 10.45 -9.49 6.95
N ALA A 579 9.65 -8.42 6.96
CA ALA A 579 9.28 -7.69 8.17
C ALA A 579 8.52 -8.56 9.17
N ILE A 580 7.58 -9.40 8.70
CA ILE A 580 6.80 -10.28 9.57
C ILE A 580 7.65 -11.38 10.18
N ARG A 581 8.52 -12.03 9.39
CA ARG A 581 9.44 -13.05 9.89
C ARG A 581 10.45 -12.46 10.88
N GLN A 582 10.97 -11.26 10.61
CA GLN A 582 11.86 -10.57 11.54
C GLN A 582 11.16 -10.28 12.87
N ALA A 583 9.94 -9.76 12.84
CA ALA A 583 9.16 -9.47 14.04
C ALA A 583 8.89 -10.75 14.86
N GLU A 584 8.49 -11.84 14.20
CA GLU A 584 8.28 -13.13 14.85
C GLU A 584 9.56 -13.69 15.50
N LEU A 585 10.69 -13.62 14.79
CA LEU A 585 11.98 -14.06 15.32
C LEU A 585 12.46 -13.21 16.51
N ILE A 586 12.23 -11.89 16.48
CA ILE A 586 12.54 -11.01 17.61
C ILE A 586 11.65 -11.36 18.79
N PHE A 587 10.34 -11.51 18.58
CA PHE A 587 9.39 -11.91 19.62
C PHE A 587 9.80 -13.24 20.28
N GLN A 588 10.11 -14.28 19.50
CA GLN A 588 10.55 -15.57 20.02
C GLN A 588 11.86 -15.50 20.82
N LYS A 589 12.75 -14.55 20.51
CA LYS A 589 13.97 -14.31 21.30
C LYS A 589 13.70 -13.62 22.63
N ILE A 590 12.65 -12.79 22.70
CA ILE A 590 12.23 -12.10 23.93
C ILE A 590 11.40 -13.04 24.81
N LEU A 591 10.44 -13.75 24.20
CA LEU A 591 9.43 -14.59 24.86
C LEU A 591 9.29 -15.95 24.13
N PRO A 592 10.21 -16.90 24.36
CA PRO A 592 10.27 -18.16 23.58
C PRO A 592 9.09 -19.11 23.83
N GLU A 593 8.40 -18.99 24.97
CA GLU A 593 7.31 -19.88 25.39
C GLU A 593 5.91 -19.32 25.05
N GLU A 594 5.83 -18.10 24.51
CA GLU A 594 4.57 -17.40 24.23
C GLU A 594 4.14 -17.56 22.77
N ASP A 595 2.82 -17.52 22.50
CA ASP A 595 2.30 -17.52 21.13
C ASP A 595 2.44 -16.12 20.49
N PHE A 596 2.80 -16.09 19.22
CA PHE A 596 2.98 -14.85 18.47
C PHE A 596 1.61 -14.30 18.01
N CYS A 597 1.21 -13.17 18.58
CA CYS A 597 -0.06 -12.47 18.28
C CYS A 597 -1.30 -13.38 18.34
N PRO A 598 -1.61 -13.98 19.50
CA PRO A 598 -2.80 -14.83 19.64
C PRO A 598 -4.08 -14.02 19.43
N PRO A 599 -5.16 -14.64 18.91
CA PRO A 599 -6.47 -13.99 18.76
C PRO A 599 -6.89 -13.33 20.08
N ALA A 600 -7.41 -12.11 20.03
CA ALA A 600 -8.00 -11.49 21.22
C ALA A 600 -9.21 -12.34 21.67
N PRO A 601 -9.34 -12.69 22.97
CA PRO A 601 -10.54 -13.37 23.45
C PRO A 601 -11.72 -12.43 23.22
N ASN A 602 -12.73 -12.89 22.48
CA ASN A 602 -13.95 -12.14 22.31
C ASN A 602 -14.75 -12.24 23.62
N PRO A 603 -15.05 -11.14 24.33
CA PRO A 603 -15.80 -11.20 25.58
C PRO A 603 -17.20 -11.79 25.39
N GLU A 604 -17.77 -11.72 24.18
CA GLU A 604 -19.06 -12.33 23.83
C GLU A 604 -19.00 -13.86 23.73
N ASP A 605 -17.81 -14.44 23.56
CA ASP A 605 -17.63 -15.91 23.54
C ASP A 605 -17.64 -16.49 24.98
N ILE A 606 -17.60 -15.63 26.02
CA ILE A 606 -17.66 -16.04 27.43
C ILE A 606 -19.13 -16.21 27.81
N ILE A 607 -19.63 -17.45 27.74
CA ILE A 607 -20.94 -17.80 28.28
C ILE A 607 -20.87 -17.75 29.80
N TYR A 608 -21.49 -16.75 30.41
CA TYR A 608 -21.73 -16.76 31.85
C TYR A 608 -22.85 -17.75 32.15
N ASP A 609 -22.57 -18.78 32.96
CA ASP A 609 -23.63 -19.59 33.57
C ASP A 609 -24.45 -18.65 34.45
N GLY A 610 -25.58 -18.17 33.92
CA GLY A 610 -26.53 -17.39 34.68
C GLY A 610 -27.12 -18.25 35.78
N ASP A 611 -26.91 -17.84 37.03
CA ASP A 611 -27.64 -18.35 38.18
C ASP A 611 -29.14 -18.38 37.85
N GLY A 612 -29.69 -19.59 37.79
CA GLY A 612 -31.11 -19.83 37.65
C GLY A 612 -31.88 -19.29 38.86
N THR A 613 -32.20 -18.01 38.81
CA THR A 613 -33.41 -17.46 39.44
C THR A 613 -34.37 -17.10 38.32
N SER A 614 -35.10 -18.13 37.89
CA SER A 614 -36.31 -17.98 37.09
C SER A 614 -37.31 -17.12 37.87
N PHE A 615 -37.52 -15.88 37.44
CA PHE A 615 -38.81 -15.21 37.63
C PHE A 615 -39.73 -15.69 36.50
N PRO A 616 -40.83 -16.40 36.78
CA PRO A 616 -41.78 -16.81 35.75
C PRO A 616 -42.74 -15.65 35.49
N GLU A 617 -42.56 -14.90 34.40
CA GLU A 617 -43.55 -13.91 33.96
C GLU A 617 -43.99 -14.09 32.49
N GLU A 618 -43.71 -15.25 31.88
CA GLU A 618 -44.19 -15.54 30.51
C GLU A 618 -44.92 -16.88 30.34
N GLU A 619 -45.23 -17.60 31.41
CA GLU A 619 -46.10 -18.80 31.35
C GLU A 619 -47.56 -18.53 31.75
N GLU A 620 -47.91 -17.36 32.29
CA GLU A 620 -49.31 -17.03 32.64
C GLU A 620 -50.14 -16.45 31.46
N LYS A 621 -49.57 -16.32 30.26
CA LYS A 621 -50.31 -15.85 29.07
C LYS A 621 -50.67 -16.92 28.04
N GLN A 622 -50.27 -18.18 28.25
CA GLN A 622 -50.67 -19.29 27.38
C GLN A 622 -51.70 -20.24 28.01
N GLU A 623 -52.01 -20.10 29.30
CA GLU A 623 -53.10 -20.86 29.94
C GLU A 623 -54.45 -20.10 29.97
N GLU A 624 -54.49 -18.78 29.77
CA GLU A 624 -55.76 -18.04 29.64
C GLU A 624 -56.36 -18.07 28.22
N GLU A 625 -55.55 -18.27 27.16
CA GLU A 625 -56.07 -18.41 25.78
C GLU A 625 -56.60 -19.82 25.44
N LEU A 626 -56.27 -20.84 26.24
CA LEU A 626 -56.76 -22.22 26.04
C LEU A 626 -58.05 -22.54 26.80
N VAL A 627 -58.55 -21.62 27.63
CA VAL A 627 -59.83 -21.77 28.37
C VAL A 627 -60.99 -21.02 27.69
N GLU A 628 -60.74 -19.96 26.92
CA GLU A 628 -61.79 -19.26 26.15
C GLU A 628 -62.19 -19.96 24.83
N GLU A 629 -61.36 -20.84 24.25
CA GLU A 629 -61.74 -21.60 23.05
C GLU A 629 -62.54 -22.90 23.34
N GLN A 630 -62.67 -23.32 24.60
CA GLN A 630 -63.50 -24.48 24.98
C GLN A 630 -64.91 -24.15 25.47
N GLU A 631 -65.25 -22.88 25.71
CA GLU A 631 -66.63 -22.48 26.08
C GLU A 631 -67.50 -21.99 24.90
N VAL A 632 -66.96 -21.89 23.67
CA VAL A 632 -67.71 -21.44 22.47
C VAL A 632 -68.19 -22.61 21.57
N GLN A 633 -67.90 -23.87 21.91
CA GLN A 633 -68.42 -25.06 21.17
C GLN A 633 -69.60 -25.79 21.85
N THR A 634 -70.25 -25.17 22.82
CA THR A 634 -71.54 -25.63 23.35
C THR A 634 -72.56 -24.50 23.44
N GLU A 635 -72.85 -23.84 22.31
CA GLU A 635 -74.13 -23.18 22.00
C GLU A 635 -74.11 -22.62 20.56
N GLU A 636 -74.17 -23.50 19.55
CA GLU A 636 -74.97 -23.34 18.31
C GLU A 636 -74.99 -24.63 17.46
#